data_AF-A0A1F9MLI3-F1
#
_entry.id   AF-A0A1F9MLI3-F1
#
_cell.length_a   1.000
_cell.length_b   1.000
_cell.length_c   1.000
_cell.angle_alpha   90.00
_cell.angle_beta   90.00
_cell.angle_gamma   90.00
#
_symmetry.space_group_name_H-M   'P 1'
#
loop_
_entity.id
_entity.type
_entity.pdbx_description
1 polymer ?
#
loop_
_entity_poly.entity_id
_entity_poly.type
_entity_poly.pdbx_seq_one_letter_code
_entity_poly.pdbx_strand_id
1 'polypeptide(L)'
;MTTPTSFGWNAASGLTLLAKLKGDLKAAMLNKNEAVRGALRIIISEFSTKITMPITLESGKKSTRAKRDEEITDDDIISLIMGLCKSERQTLEYKKETSSEYLEILESYLPKMAGEEEITAWVKENVDLSQFKSPMQAIGPIMKHFGKSADGNIVKKVLAGMAG
;
A
#
# COMPACT_ATOMS: atom_id res chain seq x y z
N MET A 1 14.74 -16.67 -26.15
CA MET A 1 13.38 -16.25 -25.79
C MET A 1 13.45 -15.65 -24.40
N THR A 2 13.56 -14.32 -24.31
CA THR A 2 13.54 -13.61 -23.02
C THR A 2 12.14 -13.73 -22.45
N THR A 3 12.01 -14.45 -21.34
CA THR A 3 10.81 -14.45 -20.52
C THR A 3 10.41 -12.98 -20.28
N PRO A 4 9.16 -12.57 -20.47
CA PRO A 4 8.73 -11.26 -20.00
C PRO A 4 8.96 -11.27 -18.48
N THR A 5 9.92 -10.49 -18.01
CA THR A 5 10.12 -10.29 -16.58
C THR A 5 8.84 -9.66 -16.07
N SER A 6 7.96 -10.46 -15.48
CA SER A 6 6.71 -9.97 -14.90
C SER A 6 7.09 -9.12 -13.69
N PHE A 7 7.06 -7.80 -13.87
CA PHE A 7 7.14 -6.84 -12.79
C PHE A 7 5.92 -7.00 -11.88
N GLY A 8 6.08 -6.64 -10.61
CA GLY A 8 5.05 -6.76 -9.59
C GLY A 8 5.29 -7.89 -8.61
N TRP A 9 4.48 -7.93 -7.55
CA TRP A 9 4.66 -8.84 -6.43
C TRP A 9 3.39 -9.61 -6.09
N ASN A 10 3.59 -10.83 -5.61
CA ASN A 10 2.52 -11.68 -5.10
C ASN A 10 3.00 -12.31 -3.80
N ALA A 11 2.24 -12.12 -2.72
CA ALA A 11 2.53 -12.68 -1.40
C ALA A 11 2.68 -14.21 -1.42
N ALA A 12 2.00 -14.91 -2.33
CA ALA A 12 2.10 -16.36 -2.50
C ALA A 12 3.40 -16.83 -3.16
N SER A 13 4.23 -15.92 -3.69
CA SER A 13 5.48 -16.27 -4.39
C SER A 13 6.62 -16.71 -3.47
N GLY A 14 6.46 -16.56 -2.14
CA GLY A 14 7.49 -16.90 -1.15
C GLY A 14 8.70 -15.95 -1.12
N LEU A 15 8.73 -14.94 -2.00
CA LEU A 15 9.72 -13.87 -2.02
C LEU A 15 9.23 -12.68 -1.22
N THR A 16 10.10 -12.09 -0.40
CA THR A 16 9.78 -10.82 0.28
C THR A 16 9.61 -9.70 -0.73
N LEU A 17 8.75 -8.74 -0.41
CA LEU A 17 8.48 -7.60 -1.26
C LEU A 17 9.73 -6.74 -1.44
N LEU A 18 10.56 -6.60 -0.39
CA LEU A 18 11.85 -5.92 -0.48
C LEU A 18 12.78 -6.54 -1.53
N ALA A 19 12.92 -7.87 -1.50
CA ALA A 19 13.78 -8.58 -2.45
C ALA A 19 13.23 -8.45 -3.87
N LYS A 20 11.91 -8.53 -4.05
CA LYS A 20 11.25 -8.32 -5.34
C LYS A 20 11.50 -6.93 -5.90
N LEU A 21 11.28 -5.86 -5.11
CA LEU A 21 11.49 -4.47 -5.56
C LEU A 21 12.94 -4.23 -6.01
N LYS A 22 13.93 -4.72 -5.26
CA LYS A 22 15.35 -4.59 -5.63
C LYS A 22 15.69 -5.39 -6.89
N GLY A 23 15.17 -6.62 -7.01
CA GLY A 23 15.34 -7.47 -8.18
C GLY A 23 14.74 -6.84 -9.44
N ASP A 24 13.52 -6.35 -9.34
CA ASP A 24 12.80 -5.71 -10.43
C ASP A 24 13.42 -4.37 -10.81
N LEU A 25 13.95 -3.59 -9.86
CA LEU A 25 14.69 -2.38 -10.19
C LEU A 25 15.92 -2.70 -11.03
N LYS A 26 16.67 -3.75 -10.66
CA LYS A 26 17.83 -4.20 -11.45
C LYS A 26 17.40 -4.65 -12.86
N ALA A 27 16.31 -5.42 -12.96
CA ALA A 27 15.78 -5.86 -14.25
C ALA A 27 15.28 -4.67 -15.09
N ALA A 28 14.60 -3.69 -14.50
CA ALA A 28 14.10 -2.51 -15.20
C ALA A 28 15.25 -1.64 -15.74
N MET A 29 16.33 -1.48 -14.97
CA MET A 29 17.54 -0.79 -15.43
C MET A 29 18.20 -1.52 -16.60
N LEU A 30 18.28 -2.85 -16.56
CA LEU A 30 18.88 -3.65 -17.63
C LEU A 30 18.03 -3.60 -18.93
N ASN A 31 16.71 -3.70 -18.78
CA ASN A 31 15.77 -3.68 -19.90
C ASN A 31 15.41 -2.26 -20.36
N LYS A 32 16.00 -1.22 -19.76
CA LYS A 32 15.71 0.20 -20.04
C LYS A 32 14.22 0.55 -19.95
N ASN A 33 13.51 -0.11 -19.03
CA ASN A 33 12.11 0.23 -18.74
C ASN A 33 12.10 1.44 -17.80
N GLU A 34 12.05 2.64 -18.38
CA GLU A 34 12.14 3.90 -17.64
C GLU A 34 10.95 4.12 -16.70
N ALA A 35 9.74 3.68 -17.07
CA ALA A 35 8.55 3.81 -16.23
C ALA A 35 8.68 3.01 -14.94
N VAL A 36 8.96 1.70 -15.05
CA VAL A 36 9.14 0.81 -13.88
C VAL A 36 10.36 1.23 -13.07
N ARG A 37 11.47 1.56 -13.73
CA ARG A 37 12.68 2.06 -13.07
C ARG A 37 12.39 3.32 -12.26
N GLY A 38 11.65 4.28 -12.83
CA GLY A 38 11.27 5.53 -12.18
C GLY A 38 10.42 5.26 -10.94
N ALA A 39 9.36 4.48 -11.10
CA ALA A 39 8.45 4.12 -10.02
C ALA A 39 9.17 3.43 -8.85
N LEU A 40 9.99 2.42 -9.15
CA LEU A 40 10.73 1.67 -8.13
C LEU A 40 11.77 2.51 -7.40
N ARG A 41 12.41 3.46 -8.08
CA ARG A 41 13.33 4.41 -7.43
C ARG A 41 12.61 5.31 -6.44
N ILE A 42 11.42 5.79 -6.79
CA ILE A 42 10.61 6.60 -5.88
C ILE A 42 10.28 5.78 -4.63
N ILE A 43 9.73 4.56 -4.80
CA ILE A 43 9.41 3.67 -3.68
C ILE A 43 10.62 3.48 -2.75
N ILE A 44 11.76 3.08 -3.31
CA ILE A 44 12.96 2.78 -2.51
C ILE A 44 13.53 4.04 -1.84
N SER A 45 13.44 5.21 -2.48
CA SER A 45 13.96 6.46 -1.91
C SER A 45 13.20 6.90 -0.66
N GLU A 46 11.89 6.62 -0.61
CA GLU A 46 11.02 6.94 0.54
C GLU A 46 11.25 6.04 1.75
N PHE A 47 12.01 4.93 1.62
CA PHE A 47 12.27 4.04 2.76
C PHE A 47 12.98 4.78 3.90
N SER A 48 13.94 5.63 3.55
CA SER A 48 14.74 6.39 4.52
C SER A 48 13.91 7.35 5.39
N THR A 49 12.80 7.86 4.84
CA THR A 49 11.96 8.88 5.49
C THR A 49 10.68 8.30 6.09
N LYS A 50 10.11 7.25 5.48
CA LYS A 50 8.80 6.69 5.86
C LYS A 50 8.89 5.39 6.64
N ILE A 51 9.91 4.57 6.39
CA ILE A 51 10.08 3.28 7.07
C ILE A 51 11.08 3.47 8.21
N THR A 52 10.56 3.98 9.33
CA THR A 52 11.37 4.34 10.52
C THR A 52 10.97 3.50 11.74
N MET A 53 11.83 3.51 12.76
CA MET A 53 11.55 2.91 14.05
C MET A 53 12.00 3.82 15.20
N PRO A 54 11.27 3.78 16.33
CA PRO A 54 11.59 4.60 17.48
C PRO A 54 12.90 4.14 18.14
N ILE A 55 13.69 5.10 18.60
CA ILE A 55 14.90 4.88 19.37
C ILE A 55 14.92 5.81 20.58
N THR A 56 15.65 5.41 21.62
CA THR A 56 15.95 6.27 22.77
C THR A 56 17.42 6.64 22.71
N LEU A 57 17.72 7.93 22.69
CA LEU A 57 19.10 8.43 22.71
C LEU A 57 19.69 8.27 24.12
N GLU A 58 21.03 8.33 24.23
CA GLU A 58 21.73 8.27 25.53
C GLU A 58 21.26 9.34 26.52
N SER A 59 20.77 10.48 26.01
CA SER A 59 20.15 11.55 26.80
C SER A 59 18.73 11.24 27.32
N GLY A 60 18.20 10.04 27.07
CA GLY A 60 16.82 9.65 27.41
C GLY A 60 15.74 10.23 26.49
N LYS A 61 16.11 11.06 25.51
CA LYS A 61 15.17 11.62 24.53
C LYS A 61 14.73 10.57 23.51
N LYS A 62 13.42 10.50 23.25
CA LYS A 62 12.86 9.70 22.15
C LYS A 62 13.18 10.34 20.81
N SER A 63 13.62 9.53 19.86
CA SER A 63 13.88 9.93 18.46
C SER A 63 13.44 8.79 17.53
N THR A 64 13.69 8.94 16.23
CA THR A 64 13.45 7.90 15.22
C THR A 64 14.68 7.72 14.35
N ARG A 65 14.83 6.53 13.77
CA ARG A 65 15.79 6.24 12.70
C ARG A 65 15.15 5.44 11.59
N ALA A 66 15.73 5.44 10.40
CA ALA A 66 15.36 4.52 9.34
C ALA A 66 15.56 3.05 9.78
N LYS A 67 14.67 2.18 9.35
CA LYS A 67 14.85 0.72 9.47
C LYS A 67 15.96 0.28 8.51
N ARG A 68 16.75 -0.70 8.95
CA ARG A 68 17.71 -1.41 8.09
C ARG A 68 16.97 -2.44 7.26
N ASP A 69 17.58 -2.90 6.17
CA ASP A 69 16.97 -3.87 5.25
C ASP A 69 16.41 -5.11 5.98
N GLU A 70 17.09 -5.60 7.01
CA GLU A 70 16.68 -6.78 7.77
C GLU A 70 15.49 -6.51 8.72
N GLU A 71 15.17 -5.24 8.96
CA GLU A 71 14.09 -4.78 9.83
C GLU A 71 12.84 -4.37 9.03
N ILE A 72 12.95 -4.22 7.71
CA ILE A 72 11.85 -3.84 6.82
C ILE A 72 10.96 -5.05 6.60
N THR A 73 9.69 -4.92 6.97
CA THR A 73 8.66 -5.93 6.74
C THR A 73 7.89 -5.65 5.46
N ASP A 74 7.25 -6.68 4.88
CA ASP A 74 6.38 -6.50 3.72
C ASP A 74 5.24 -5.51 4.02
N ASP A 75 4.68 -5.54 5.23
CA ASP A 75 3.64 -4.60 5.69
C ASP A 75 4.10 -3.14 5.72
N ASP A 76 5.37 -2.88 6.07
CA ASP A 76 5.94 -1.52 6.02
C ASP A 76 5.92 -1.00 4.58
N ILE A 77 6.34 -1.84 3.63
CA ILE A 77 6.43 -1.49 2.22
C ILE A 77 5.03 -1.35 1.60
N ILE A 78 4.10 -2.27 1.90
CA ILE A 78 2.71 -2.19 1.47
C ILE A 78 2.08 -0.87 1.96
N SER A 79 2.30 -0.51 3.23
CA SER A 79 1.80 0.74 3.79
C SER A 79 2.36 1.98 3.07
N LEU A 80 3.64 1.95 2.72
CA LEU A 80 4.26 3.01 1.95
C LEU A 80 3.67 3.12 0.55
N ILE A 81 3.57 2.00 -0.19
CA ILE A 81 3.04 1.97 -1.55
C ILE A 81 1.58 2.43 -1.56
N MET A 82 0.74 2.00 -0.60
CA MET A 82 -0.63 2.51 -0.44
C MET A 82 -0.66 4.03 -0.25
N GLY A 83 0.28 4.59 0.53
CA GLY A 83 0.43 6.03 0.71
C GLY A 83 0.78 6.76 -0.59
N LEU A 84 1.66 6.18 -1.41
CA LEU A 84 2.00 6.69 -2.73
C LEU A 84 0.81 6.61 -3.71
N CYS A 85 0.09 5.49 -3.74
CA CYS A 85 -1.13 5.35 -4.55
C CYS A 85 -2.16 6.43 -4.18
N LYS A 86 -2.35 6.69 -2.89
CA LYS A 86 -3.23 7.75 -2.40
C LYS A 86 -2.79 9.13 -2.93
N SER A 87 -1.50 9.46 -2.82
CA SER A 87 -0.95 10.73 -3.29
C SER A 87 -1.12 10.90 -4.81
N GLU A 88 -0.92 9.82 -5.57
CA GLU A 88 -1.08 9.83 -7.02
C GLU A 88 -2.55 9.99 -7.42
N ARG A 89 -3.49 9.28 -6.79
CA ARG A 89 -4.93 9.47 -7.03
C ARG A 89 -5.40 10.90 -6.77
N GLN A 90 -4.89 11.56 -5.73
CA GLN A 90 -5.20 12.97 -5.46
C GLN A 90 -4.68 13.90 -6.57
N THR A 91 -3.50 13.58 -7.12
CA THR A 91 -2.92 14.30 -8.25
C THR A 91 -3.74 14.10 -9.53
N LEU A 92 -4.18 12.86 -9.79
CA LEU A 92 -5.03 12.50 -10.91
C LEU A 92 -6.41 13.17 -10.83
N GLU A 93 -7.01 13.23 -9.64
CA GLU A 93 -8.27 13.94 -9.41
C GLU A 93 -8.15 15.43 -9.80
N TYR A 94 -7.05 16.09 -9.38
CA TYR A 94 -6.77 17.47 -9.77
C TYR A 94 -6.61 17.63 -11.30
N LYS A 95 -5.95 16.66 -11.94
CA LYS A 95 -5.80 16.61 -13.40
C LYS A 95 -7.04 16.17 -14.16
N LYS A 96 -8.09 15.70 -13.45
CA LYS A 96 -9.28 15.05 -14.01
C LYS A 96 -8.95 13.79 -14.84
N GLU A 97 -7.92 13.07 -14.42
CA GLU A 97 -7.51 11.78 -14.97
C GLU A 97 -7.92 10.65 -14.00
N THR A 98 -8.08 9.42 -14.51
CA THR A 98 -8.51 8.28 -13.71
C THR A 98 -7.42 7.26 -13.43
N SER A 99 -6.36 7.23 -14.23
CA SER A 99 -5.21 6.33 -14.08
C SER A 99 -3.92 7.00 -14.56
N SER A 100 -2.79 6.49 -14.10
CA SER A 100 -1.47 6.75 -14.66
C SER A 100 -0.65 5.46 -14.67
N GLU A 101 0.32 5.39 -15.58
CA GLU A 101 1.27 4.27 -15.64
C GLU A 101 2.00 4.10 -14.29
N TYR A 102 2.29 5.21 -13.60
CA TYR A 102 2.88 5.17 -12.25
C TYR A 102 1.94 4.48 -11.25
N LEU A 103 0.66 4.84 -11.23
CA LEU A 103 -0.33 4.23 -10.33
C LEU A 103 -0.46 2.72 -10.59
N GLU A 104 -0.57 2.31 -11.86
CA GLU A 104 -0.67 0.90 -12.25
C GLU A 104 0.57 0.10 -11.82
N ILE A 105 1.76 0.69 -11.95
CA ILE A 105 2.99 0.08 -11.46
C ILE A 105 2.95 -0.07 -9.94
N LEU A 106 2.57 0.96 -9.19
CA LEU A 106 2.46 0.86 -7.72
C LEU A 106 1.51 -0.25 -7.29
N GLU A 107 0.32 -0.31 -7.91
CA GLU A 107 -0.71 -1.31 -7.62
C GLU A 107 -0.23 -2.74 -7.90
N SER A 108 0.63 -2.94 -8.91
CA SER A 108 1.20 -4.26 -9.22
C SER A 108 2.08 -4.85 -8.11
N TYR A 109 2.51 -4.03 -7.14
CA TYR A 109 3.29 -4.47 -5.97
C TYR A 109 2.46 -4.58 -4.68
N LEU A 110 1.16 -4.30 -4.75
CA LEU A 110 0.25 -4.52 -3.63
C LEU A 110 -0.35 -5.94 -3.69
N PRO A 111 -0.72 -6.53 -2.55
CA PRO A 111 -1.55 -7.72 -2.56
C PRO A 111 -2.91 -7.42 -3.22
N LYS A 112 -3.67 -8.47 -3.56
CA LYS A 112 -5.04 -8.28 -4.04
C LYS A 112 -5.83 -7.47 -3.03
N MET A 113 -6.18 -6.24 -3.40
CA MET A 113 -6.94 -5.34 -2.56
C MET A 113 -8.42 -5.71 -2.61
N ALA A 114 -9.08 -5.66 -1.45
CA ALA A 114 -10.51 -5.82 -1.32
C ALA A 114 -11.23 -4.64 -2.00
N GLY A 115 -12.13 -4.97 -2.92
CA GLY A 115 -12.95 -3.99 -3.62
C GLY A 115 -14.11 -3.46 -2.78
N GLU A 116 -14.81 -2.46 -3.29
CA GLU A 116 -16.01 -1.89 -2.64
C GLU A 116 -17.08 -2.96 -2.36
N GLU A 117 -17.34 -3.84 -3.33
CA GLU A 117 -18.34 -4.90 -3.22
C GLU A 117 -17.98 -5.94 -2.16
N GLU A 118 -16.71 -6.37 -2.12
CA GLU A 118 -16.19 -7.33 -1.16
C GLU A 118 -16.26 -6.77 0.27
N ILE A 119 -15.83 -5.52 0.45
CA ILE A 119 -15.93 -4.83 1.74
C ILE A 119 -17.40 -4.69 2.14
N THR A 120 -18.29 -4.29 1.21
CA THR A 120 -19.73 -4.13 1.47
C THR A 120 -20.38 -5.44 1.92
N ALA A 121 -20.09 -6.54 1.22
CA ALA A 121 -20.62 -7.86 1.54
C ALA A 121 -20.17 -8.29 2.95
N TRP A 122 -18.87 -8.16 3.23
CA TRP A 122 -18.33 -8.52 4.54
C TRP A 122 -18.94 -7.69 5.67
N VAL A 123 -19.09 -6.37 5.49
CA VAL A 123 -19.69 -5.48 6.49
C VAL A 123 -21.13 -5.90 6.79
N LYS A 124 -21.94 -6.18 5.78
CA LYS A 124 -23.35 -6.59 5.97
C LYS A 124 -23.49 -7.90 6.73
N GLU A 125 -22.54 -8.82 6.55
CA GLU A 125 -22.57 -10.14 7.18
C GLU A 125 -21.95 -10.15 8.59
N ASN A 126 -20.92 -9.31 8.83
CA ASN A 126 -20.07 -9.44 10.02
C ASN A 126 -20.14 -8.24 10.97
N VAL A 127 -20.78 -7.13 10.57
CA VAL A 127 -20.84 -5.90 11.38
C VAL A 127 -22.27 -5.46 11.56
N ASP A 128 -22.73 -5.46 12.81
CA ASP A 128 -23.99 -4.83 13.19
C ASP A 128 -23.79 -3.31 13.32
N LEU A 129 -24.10 -2.57 12.24
CA LEU A 129 -23.95 -1.11 12.21
C LEU A 129 -24.85 -0.39 13.23
N SER A 130 -25.92 -1.04 13.72
CA SER A 130 -26.83 -0.44 14.70
C SER A 130 -26.19 -0.23 16.08
N GLN A 131 -25.10 -0.96 16.38
CA GLN A 131 -24.36 -0.82 17.63
C GLN A 131 -23.48 0.43 17.67
N PHE A 132 -23.31 1.09 16.52
CA PHE A 132 -22.48 2.27 16.39
C PHE A 132 -23.33 3.54 16.30
N LYS A 133 -22.84 4.62 16.91
CA LYS A 133 -23.48 5.95 16.79
C LYS A 133 -23.37 6.52 15.37
N SER A 134 -22.41 6.01 14.59
CA SER A 134 -22.19 6.34 13.19
C SER A 134 -21.53 5.15 12.50
N PRO A 135 -21.90 4.82 11.24
CA PRO A 135 -21.25 3.77 10.47
C PRO A 135 -19.73 3.94 10.39
N MET A 136 -19.20 5.17 10.48
CA MET A 136 -17.76 5.43 10.49
C MET A 136 -17.02 4.78 11.67
N GLN A 137 -17.71 4.44 12.78
CA GLN A 137 -17.08 3.76 13.91
C GLN A 137 -16.76 2.28 13.61
N ALA A 138 -17.36 1.71 12.55
CA ALA A 138 -17.07 0.36 12.10
C ALA A 138 -15.75 0.21 11.32
N ILE A 139 -15.04 1.30 11.02
CA ILE A 139 -13.75 1.26 10.30
C ILE A 139 -12.76 0.33 11.01
N GLY A 140 -12.67 0.40 12.34
CA GLY A 140 -11.71 -0.39 13.13
C GLY A 140 -11.88 -1.90 12.92
N PRO A 141 -13.07 -2.47 13.17
CA PRO A 141 -13.38 -3.88 12.89
C PRO A 141 -13.09 -4.32 11.45
N ILE A 142 -13.44 -3.49 10.46
CA ILE A 142 -13.23 -3.80 9.03
C ILE A 142 -11.73 -3.83 8.71
N MET A 143 -11.00 -2.81 9.12
CA MET A 143 -9.54 -2.76 8.92
C MET A 143 -8.82 -3.86 9.69
N LYS A 144 -9.38 -4.37 10.81
CA LYS A 144 -8.83 -5.52 11.52
C LYS A 144 -8.98 -6.82 10.72
N HIS A 145 -10.07 -6.97 9.96
CA HIS A 145 -10.28 -8.14 9.11
C HIS A 145 -9.42 -8.09 7.84
N PHE A 146 -9.52 -6.99 7.09
CA PHE A 146 -8.82 -6.85 5.81
C PHE A 146 -7.35 -6.45 5.95
N GLY A 147 -6.94 -5.90 7.10
CA GLY A 147 -5.56 -5.49 7.36
C GLY A 147 -5.05 -4.49 6.32
N LYS A 148 -3.94 -4.85 5.67
CA LYS A 148 -3.31 -4.06 4.59
C LYS A 148 -3.85 -4.40 3.19
N SER A 149 -4.81 -5.32 3.10
CA SER A 149 -5.48 -5.69 1.87
C SER A 149 -6.75 -4.86 1.63
N ALA A 150 -6.96 -3.75 2.33
CA ALA A 150 -8.05 -2.81 2.05
C ALA A 150 -7.55 -1.36 2.15
N ASP A 151 -8.07 -0.50 1.27
CA ASP A 151 -7.86 0.93 1.34
C ASP A 151 -8.86 1.56 2.31
N GLY A 152 -8.36 2.26 3.34
CA GLY A 152 -9.22 2.92 4.33
C GLY A 152 -10.14 4.00 3.75
N ASN A 153 -9.81 4.61 2.61
CA ASN A 153 -10.71 5.53 1.91
C ASN A 153 -11.87 4.78 1.23
N ILE A 154 -11.60 3.59 0.68
CA ILE A 154 -12.64 2.72 0.12
C ILE A 154 -13.57 2.27 1.25
N VAL A 155 -13.02 1.82 2.38
CA VAL A 155 -13.82 1.46 3.57
C VAL A 155 -14.69 2.63 4.03
N LYS A 156 -14.14 3.85 4.10
CA LYS A 156 -14.92 5.06 4.41
C LYS A 156 -16.01 5.33 3.39
N LYS A 157 -15.72 5.19 2.09
CA LYS A 157 -16.71 5.40 1.02
C LYS A 157 -17.87 4.41 1.15
N VAL A 158 -17.57 3.12 1.36
CA VAL A 158 -18.57 2.08 1.60
C VAL A 158 -19.44 2.43 2.80
N LEU A 159 -18.83 2.74 3.95
CA LEU A 159 -19.58 3.08 5.16
C LEU A 159 -20.41 4.36 5.02
N ALA A 160 -19.95 5.34 4.24
CA ALA A 160 -20.70 6.56 3.96
C ALA A 160 -21.94 6.25 3.10
N GLY A 161 -21.80 5.37 2.11
CA GLY A 161 -22.92 4.90 1.29
C GLY A 161 -23.94 4.03 2.05
N MET A 162 -23.55 3.45 3.18
CA MET A 162 -24.45 2.68 4.07
C MET A 162 -25.14 3.54 5.13
N ALA A 163 -24.74 4.81 5.28
CA ALA A 163 -25.31 5.75 6.24
C ALA A 163 -26.52 6.54 5.69
N GLY A 164 -26.78 6.42 4.38
CA GLY A 164 -27.94 7.01 3.70
C GLY A 164 -28.92 5.93 3.27
#